data_AF-A0A949E432-F1
#
_entry.id   AF-A0A949E432-F1
#
_cell.length_a   1.000
_cell.length_b   1.000
_cell.length_c   1.000
_cell.angle_alpha   90.00
_cell.angle_beta   90.00
_cell.angle_gamma   90.00
#
_symmetry.space_group_name_H-M   'P 1'
#
loop_
_entity.id
_entity.type
_entity.pdbx_description
1 polymer ?
#
loop_
_entity_poly.entity_id
_entity_poly.type
_entity_poly.pdbx_seq_one_letter_code
_entity_poly.pdbx_strand_id
1 'polypeptide(L)'
;MNISNLTAKLLTILFPWRQTHLVDQLGGEAARECRSDVWRRICLRTRNMGAPEIRGYARAQAADVLPAEVERVLDRHRLGHSLKNRVLAAGIEQIVGMLVRDALSEPYSADPEKIAA
;
A
#
# COMPACT_ATOMS: atom_id res chain seq x y z
N MET A 1 -1.68 5.98 37.53
CA MET A 1 -1.76 4.91 36.50
C MET A 1 -3.05 5.15 35.71
N ASN A 2 -2.97 5.57 34.45
CA ASN A 2 -4.10 6.12 33.71
C ASN A 2 -5.07 5.01 33.25
N ILE A 3 -6.30 5.01 33.75
CA ILE A 3 -7.34 4.00 33.47
C ILE A 3 -7.58 3.87 31.96
N SER A 4 -7.48 4.98 31.22
CA SER A 4 -7.62 5.08 29.77
C SER A 4 -6.61 4.20 29.00
N ASN A 5 -5.38 4.07 29.51
CA ASN A 5 -4.35 3.22 28.89
C ASN A 5 -4.63 1.73 29.10
N LEU A 6 -5.33 1.37 30.19
CA LEU A 6 -5.66 -0.01 30.51
C LEU A 6 -6.84 -0.51 29.68
N THR A 7 -7.85 0.34 29.48
CA THR A 7 -8.99 0.06 28.59
C THR A 7 -8.54 -0.09 27.14
N ALA A 8 -7.66 0.79 26.64
CA ALA A 8 -7.11 0.68 25.29
C ALA A 8 -6.32 -0.63 25.09
N LYS A 9 -5.49 -1.02 26.06
CA LYS A 9 -4.76 -2.29 26.01
C LYS A 9 -5.69 -3.51 26.02
N LEU A 10 -6.71 -3.51 26.89
CA LEU A 10 -7.70 -4.59 26.93
C LEU A 10 -8.48 -4.70 25.63
N LEU A 11 -8.92 -3.59 25.04
CA LEU A 11 -9.60 -3.60 23.75
C LEU A 11 -8.71 -4.10 22.60
N THR A 12 -7.40 -3.82 22.66
CA THR A 12 -6.44 -4.34 21.68
C THR A 12 -6.28 -5.86 21.80
N ILE A 13 -6.31 -6.40 23.03
CA ILE A 13 -6.23 -7.84 23.30
C ILE A 13 -7.54 -8.55 22.93
N LEU A 14 -8.69 -7.94 23.23
CA LEU A 14 -10.01 -8.54 22.99
C LEU A 14 -10.43 -8.46 21.52
N PHE A 15 -9.93 -7.47 20.77
CA PHE A 15 -10.31 -7.25 19.37
C PHE A 15 -9.09 -7.07 18.45
N PRO A 16 -8.19 -8.07 18.35
CA PRO A 16 -7.00 -7.99 17.51
C PRO A 16 -7.34 -7.74 16.02
N TRP A 17 -8.48 -8.26 15.57
CA TRP A 17 -9.05 -8.08 14.23
C TRP A 17 -9.25 -6.61 13.86
N ARG A 18 -9.62 -5.76 14.84
CA ARG A 18 -9.85 -4.33 14.61
C ARG A 18 -8.57 -3.61 14.25
N GLN A 19 -7.46 -3.96 14.91
CA GLN A 19 -6.17 -3.36 14.62
C GLN A 19 -5.64 -3.84 13.25
N THR A 20 -5.81 -5.11 12.91
CA THR A 20 -5.45 -5.64 11.58
C THR A 20 -6.26 -4.95 10.49
N HIS A 21 -7.57 -4.84 10.64
CA HIS A 21 -8.44 -4.16 9.67
C HIS A 21 -8.06 -2.69 9.49
N LEU A 22 -7.74 -1.98 10.58
CA LEU A 22 -7.24 -0.61 10.50
C LEU A 22 -5.92 -0.53 9.72
N VAL A 23 -4.97 -1.42 10.00
CA VAL A 23 -3.70 -1.50 9.28
C VAL A 23 -3.92 -1.74 7.79
N ASP A 24 -4.81 -2.66 7.44
CA ASP A 24 -5.12 -2.98 6.05
C ASP A 24 -5.81 -1.81 5.33
N GLN A 25 -6.70 -1.09 6.01
CA GLN A 25 -7.34 0.11 5.47
C GLN A 25 -6.34 1.22 5.19
N LEU A 26 -5.47 1.54 6.15
CA LEU A 26 -4.45 2.57 5.99
C LEU A 26 -3.42 2.18 4.93
N GLY A 27 -3.03 0.89 4.89
CA GLY A 27 -2.15 0.36 3.86
C GLY A 27 -2.77 0.50 2.47
N GLY A 28 -4.08 0.24 2.36
CA GLY A 28 -4.82 0.41 1.11
C GLY A 28 -5.00 1.86 0.69
N GLU A 29 -5.19 2.78 1.63
CA GLU A 29 -5.21 4.22 1.37
C GLU A 29 -3.88 4.68 0.77
N ALA A 30 -2.76 4.41 1.46
CA ALA A 30 -1.42 4.74 0.96
C ALA A 30 -1.12 4.08 -0.38
N ALA A 31 -1.49 2.81 -0.56
CA ALA A 31 -1.30 2.08 -1.82
C ALA A 31 -2.06 2.71 -2.99
N ARG A 32 -3.28 3.21 -2.76
CA ARG A 32 -4.07 3.89 -3.80
C ARG A 32 -3.47 5.24 -4.16
N GLU A 33 -3.03 6.01 -3.18
CA GLU A 33 -2.41 7.32 -3.41
C GLU A 33 -1.10 7.19 -4.19
N CYS A 34 -0.30 6.15 -3.93
CA CYS A 34 0.94 5.91 -4.66
C CYS A 34 0.79 5.11 -5.98
N ARG A 35 -0.39 4.54 -6.26
CA ARG A 35 -0.58 3.59 -7.38
C ARG A 35 -0.11 4.17 -8.71
N SER A 36 -0.54 5.39 -9.04
CA SER A 36 -0.25 6.02 -10.33
C SER A 36 1.26 6.27 -10.51
N ASP A 37 1.94 6.68 -9.45
CA ASP A 37 3.39 6.95 -9.50
C ASP A 37 4.20 5.67 -9.61
N VAL A 38 3.83 4.62 -8.87
CA VAL A 38 4.52 3.32 -8.99
C VAL A 38 4.22 2.68 -10.35
N TRP A 39 2.98 2.77 -10.83
CA TRP A 39 2.61 2.27 -12.16
C TRP A 39 3.42 2.93 -13.27
N ARG A 40 3.54 4.26 -13.25
CA ARG A 40 4.35 5.02 -14.21
C ARG A 40 5.81 4.57 -14.24
N ARG A 41 6.37 4.18 -13.09
CA ARG A 41 7.76 3.68 -13.00
C ARG A 41 7.94 2.28 -13.57
N ILE A 42 6.92 1.43 -13.49
CA ILE A 42 7.07 0.01 -13.83
C ILE A 42 6.46 -0.41 -15.16
N CYS A 43 5.43 0.30 -15.65
CA CYS A 43 4.62 -0.15 -16.79
C CYS A 43 5.44 -0.38 -18.08
N LEU A 44 6.51 0.39 -18.30
CA LEU A 44 7.42 0.19 -19.44
C LEU A 44 8.32 -1.03 -19.26
N ARG A 45 8.71 -1.34 -18.01
CA ARG A 45 9.70 -2.38 -17.69
C ARG A 45 9.05 -3.76 -17.53
N THR A 46 7.80 -3.82 -17.09
CA THR A 46 7.07 -5.07 -16.81
C THR A 46 6.50 -5.75 -18.05
N ARG A 47 6.59 -5.13 -19.23
CA ARG A 47 5.99 -5.60 -20.50
C ARG A 47 6.36 -7.03 -20.90
N ASN A 48 7.60 -7.41 -20.64
CA ASN A 48 8.15 -8.71 -21.04
C ASN A 48 8.44 -9.60 -19.83
N MET A 49 7.94 -9.23 -18.65
CA MET A 49 8.21 -9.92 -17.41
C MET A 49 7.12 -10.95 -17.11
N GLY A 50 7.51 -12.10 -16.55
CA GLY A 50 6.56 -13.03 -15.97
C GLY A 50 5.95 -12.48 -14.67
N ALA A 51 4.77 -12.97 -14.27
CA ALA A 51 4.10 -12.52 -13.05
C ALA A 51 4.98 -12.55 -11.77
N PRO A 52 5.86 -13.55 -11.54
CA PRO A 52 6.79 -13.54 -10.40
C PRO A 52 7.81 -12.39 -10.46
N GLU A 53 8.32 -12.07 -11.65
CA GLU A 53 9.28 -10.98 -11.85
C GLU A 53 8.60 -9.62 -11.67
N ILE A 54 7.39 -9.45 -12.22
CA ILE A 54 6.57 -8.25 -12.01
C ILE A 54 6.35 -8.02 -10.51
N ARG A 55 6.02 -9.07 -9.74
CA ARG A 55 5.87 -8.97 -8.28
C ARG A 55 7.15 -8.48 -7.61
N GLY A 56 8.29 -9.09 -7.93
CA GLY A 56 9.57 -8.70 -7.34
C GLY A 56 9.93 -7.25 -7.65
N TYR A 57 9.76 -6.85 -8.91
CA TYR A 57 10.07 -5.51 -9.37
C TYR A 57 9.11 -4.46 -8.77
N ALA A 58 7.80 -4.72 -8.78
CA ALA A 58 6.80 -3.85 -8.17
C ALA A 58 7.03 -3.69 -6.66
N ARG A 59 7.46 -4.77 -5.97
CA ARG A 59 7.76 -4.72 -4.53
C ARG A 59 8.94 -3.82 -4.21
N ALA A 60 10.01 -3.91 -5.00
CA ALA A 60 11.17 -3.01 -4.86
C ALA A 60 10.77 -1.55 -5.07
N GLN A 61 10.03 -1.27 -6.14
CA GLN A 61 9.58 0.10 -6.46
C GLN A 61 8.58 0.65 -5.43
N ALA A 62 7.68 -0.19 -4.93
CA ALA A 62 6.76 0.17 -3.87
C ALA A 62 7.53 0.52 -2.58
N ALA A 63 8.54 -0.26 -2.20
CA ALA A 63 9.33 0.00 -1.01
C ALA A 63 10.04 1.37 -1.02
N ASP A 64 10.35 1.91 -2.22
CA ASP A 64 10.96 3.24 -2.36
C ASP A 64 9.94 4.38 -2.24
N VAL A 65 8.69 4.19 -2.70
CA VAL A 65 7.68 5.25 -2.80
C VAL A 65 6.75 5.30 -1.60
N LEU A 66 6.31 4.14 -1.12
CA LEU A 66 5.29 4.04 -0.08
C LEU A 66 5.68 4.62 1.29
N PRO A 67 6.94 4.60 1.76
CA PRO A 67 7.26 5.07 3.11
C PRO A 67 6.83 6.52 3.40
N ALA A 68 7.00 7.41 2.43
CA ALA A 68 6.61 8.81 2.58
C ALA A 68 5.10 8.99 2.64
N GLU A 69 4.33 8.22 1.87
CA GLU A 69 2.88 8.31 1.88
C GLU A 69 2.27 7.64 3.13
N VAL A 70 2.87 6.55 3.61
CA VAL A 70 2.47 5.94 4.88
C VAL A 70 2.63 6.92 6.04
N GLU A 71 3.69 7.73 6.06
CA GLU A 71 3.84 8.80 7.06
C GLU A 71 2.70 9.83 6.97
N ARG A 72 2.41 10.33 5.76
CA ARG A 72 1.31 11.28 5.54
C ARG A 72 -0.05 10.73 5.97
N VAL A 73 -0.34 9.47 5.65
CA VAL A 73 -1.59 8.80 6.03
C VAL A 73 -1.67 8.65 7.56
N LEU A 74 -0.60 8.23 8.22
CA LEU A 74 -0.59 8.13 9.68
C LEU A 74 -0.79 9.48 10.36
N ASP A 75 -0.16 10.53 9.85
CA ASP A 75 -0.31 11.90 10.37
C ASP A 75 -1.75 12.42 10.17
N ARG A 76 -2.33 12.18 8.99
CA ARG A 76 -3.73 12.52 8.67
C ARG A 76 -4.72 11.90 9.65
N HIS A 77 -4.50 10.64 10.03
CA HIS A 77 -5.34 9.92 10.98
C HIS A 77 -4.92 10.11 12.46
N ARG A 78 -3.89 10.92 12.72
CA ARG A 78 -3.31 11.17 14.06
C ARG A 78 -2.93 9.88 14.79
N LEU A 79 -2.40 8.90 14.05
CA LEU A 79 -2.01 7.60 14.57
C LEU A 79 -0.52 7.57 14.88
N GLY A 80 -0.15 6.78 15.90
CA GLY A 80 1.25 6.63 16.29
C GLY A 80 2.08 5.90 15.23
N HIS A 81 3.35 6.32 15.08
CA HIS A 81 4.31 5.68 14.17
C HIS A 81 4.65 4.22 14.54
N SER A 82 4.19 3.70 15.67
CA SER A 82 4.31 2.28 16.03
C SER A 82 3.60 1.36 15.03
N LEU A 83 2.61 1.87 14.28
CA LEU A 83 1.92 1.13 13.22
C LEU A 83 2.64 1.21 11.86
N LYS A 84 3.64 2.09 11.70
CA LYS A 84 4.29 2.39 10.41
C LYS A 84 4.72 1.14 9.66
N ASN A 85 5.50 0.26 10.29
CA ASN A 85 6.01 -0.94 9.62
C ASN A 85 4.89 -1.91 9.20
N ARG A 86 3.81 -2.00 9.99
CA ARG A 86 2.66 -2.85 9.68
C ARG A 86 1.86 -2.28 8.51
N VAL A 87 1.57 -0.98 8.54
CA VAL A 87 0.87 -0.27 7.47
C VAL A 87 1.68 -0.29 6.17
N LEU A 88 3.00 -0.09 6.26
CA LEU A 88 3.91 -0.19 5.12
C LEU A 88 3.88 -1.58 4.48
N ALA A 89 3.98 -2.65 5.28
CA ALA A 89 3.92 -4.01 4.76
C ALA A 89 2.57 -4.31 4.08
N ALA A 90 1.46 -3.92 4.71
CA ALA A 90 0.12 -4.08 4.14
C ALA A 90 -0.04 -3.29 2.83
N GLY A 91 0.44 -2.04 2.80
CA GLY A 91 0.39 -1.20 1.60
C GLY A 91 1.22 -1.77 0.45
N ILE A 92 2.42 -2.30 0.73
CA ILE A 92 3.27 -2.95 -0.29
C ILE A 92 2.56 -4.16 -0.91
N GLU A 93 1.94 -5.02 -0.11
CA GLU A 93 1.23 -6.18 -0.66
C GLU A 93 0.03 -5.77 -1.51
N GLN A 94 -0.73 -4.76 -1.06
CA GLN A 94 -1.87 -4.27 -1.80
C GLN A 94 -1.47 -3.59 -3.12
N ILE A 95 -0.44 -2.74 -3.11
CA ILE A 95 0.01 -2.08 -4.34
C ILE A 95 0.60 -3.09 -5.33
N VAL A 96 1.38 -4.07 -4.86
CA VAL A 96 1.90 -5.15 -5.72
C VAL A 96 0.75 -5.96 -6.32
N GLY A 97 -0.26 -6.30 -5.53
CA GLY A 97 -1.45 -7.00 -6.01
C GLY A 97 -2.22 -6.24 -7.09
N MET A 98 -2.40 -4.93 -6.91
CA MET A 98 -3.02 -4.05 -7.91
C MET A 98 -2.19 -4.00 -9.20
N LEU A 99 -0.90 -3.71 -9.08
CA LEU A 99 0.00 -3.51 -10.23
C LEU A 99 0.20 -4.79 -11.05
N VAL A 100 0.28 -5.95 -10.39
CA VAL A 100 0.37 -7.24 -11.08
C VAL A 100 -0.93 -7.54 -11.83
N ARG A 101 -2.09 -7.22 -11.21
CA ARG A 101 -3.38 -7.37 -11.89
C ARG A 101 -3.43 -6.46 -13.11
N ASP A 102 -3.07 -5.19 -12.98
CA ASP A 102 -3.06 -4.21 -14.07
C ASP A 102 -2.15 -4.68 -15.21
N ALA A 103 -0.92 -5.10 -14.92
CA ALA A 103 0.04 -5.59 -15.91
C ALA A 103 -0.40 -6.85 -16.64
N LEU A 104 -1.21 -7.70 -16.01
CA LEU A 104 -1.73 -8.93 -16.63
C LEU A 104 -3.08 -8.73 -17.33
N SER A 105 -3.81 -7.65 -17.01
CA SER A 105 -5.18 -7.42 -17.51
C SER A 105 -5.25 -6.50 -18.73
N GLU A 106 -4.23 -5.66 -18.97
CA GLU A 106 -4.21 -4.78 -20.14
C GLU A 106 -3.62 -5.47 -21.38
N PRO A 107 -4.43 -5.83 -22.41
CA PRO A 107 -3.93 -5.84 -23.78
C PRO A 107 -3.73 -4.38 -24.18
N TYR A 108 -2.47 -3.98 -24.32
CA TYR A 108 -2.03 -2.62 -24.62
C TYR A 108 -2.89 -1.93 -25.70
N SER A 109 -3.63 -0.87 -25.34
CA SER A 109 -4.05 0.18 -26.28
C SER A 109 -3.16 1.39 -26.04
N ALA A 110 -2.37 1.73 -27.04
CA ALA A 110 -1.25 2.65 -26.97
C ALA A 110 -1.67 4.13 -26.93
N ASP A 111 -2.66 4.52 -26.12
CA ASP A 111 -3.09 5.93 -26.04
C ASP A 111 -2.57 6.60 -24.76
N PRO A 112 -1.48 7.38 -24.85
CA PRO A 112 -1.00 8.17 -23.72
C PRO A 112 -1.99 9.25 -23.27
N GLU A 113 -3.02 9.56 -24.07
CA GLU A 113 -4.03 10.58 -23.75
C GLU A 113 -5.05 10.15 -22.68
N LYS A 114 -5.20 8.84 -22.40
CA LYS A 114 -6.22 8.37 -21.43
C LYS A 114 -5.75 8.29 -19.97
N ILE A 115 -4.47 8.54 -19.70
CA ILE A 115 -3.90 8.43 -18.35
C ILE A 115 -4.00 9.77 -17.58
N ALA A 116 -4.37 10.86 -18.24
CA ALA A 116 -4.45 12.21 -17.66
C ALA A 116 -5.89 12.76 -17.49
N ALA A 117 -6.92 11.94 -17.69
CA ALA A 117 -8.33 12.32 -17.56
C ALA A 117 -8.94 11.79 -16.25
#